data_AF-A0A7Y3BXH8-F1
#
_entry.id   AF-A0A7Y3BXH8-F1
#
_cell.length_a   1.000
_cell.length_b   1.000
_cell.length_c   1.000
_cell.angle_alpha   90.00
_cell.angle_beta   90.00
_cell.angle_gamma   90.00
#
_symmetry.space_group_name_H-M   'P 1'
#
loop_
_entity.id
_entity.type
_entity.pdbx_description
1 polymer ?
#
loop_
_entity_poly.entity_id
_entity_poly.type
_entity_poly.pdbx_seq_one_letter_code
_entity_poly.pdbx_strand_id
1 'polypeptide(L)'
;MQFAYEATDIEGTLIEGRVSAPTQDDAQAQIRAKGLVPLTVVPDVADVHVIDPANDQKRPEQAFPPGNRAREGWDADELFATGRNMTLGQQESPGPSSLSYRSSELPIGGEPSAPPRAVDYIGATYSFRNPLVVFAILWSTISGIILIAFLMSGEGLGVLVPLSFLVIGFAIGSSGVKVAKKRLLAWREGVGAPATVTWIGRDTSYKVNGRSPYMMKYEFAADGVMHTGVRKSFNREIKRYGLGERIWIVYLPENPDLSAEWPPIL
;
A
#
# COMPACT_ATOMS: atom_id res chain seq x y z
N MET A 1 6.95 -1.90 -29.64
CA MET A 1 7.48 -1.76 -28.26
C MET A 1 6.45 -2.34 -27.31
N GLN A 2 6.87 -2.96 -26.20
CA GLN A 2 5.93 -3.33 -25.15
C GLN A 2 5.74 -2.13 -24.21
N PHE A 3 4.52 -1.92 -23.73
CA PHE A 3 4.16 -0.93 -22.74
C PHE A 3 3.47 -1.64 -21.58
N ALA A 4 3.94 -1.37 -20.37
CA ALA A 4 3.21 -1.74 -19.16
C ALA A 4 2.19 -0.64 -18.87
N TYR A 5 0.97 -1.03 -18.46
CA TYR A 5 -0.07 -0.07 -18.13
C TYR A 5 -0.78 -0.40 -16.82
N GLU A 6 -1.19 0.66 -16.11
CA GLU A 6 -2.21 0.64 -15.07
C GLU A 6 -3.45 1.34 -15.64
N ALA A 7 -4.61 0.70 -15.59
CA ALA A 7 -5.87 1.25 -16.06
C ALA A 7 -7.02 0.88 -15.12
N THR A 8 -8.15 1.55 -15.24
CA THR A 8 -9.37 1.26 -14.47
C THR A 8 -10.51 0.88 -15.42
N ASP A 9 -11.28 -0.14 -15.08
CA ASP A 9 -12.52 -0.45 -15.81
C ASP A 9 -13.65 0.52 -15.44
N ILE A 10 -14.83 0.33 -16.04
CA ILE A 10 -16.03 1.13 -15.77
C ILE A 10 -16.54 1.04 -14.32
N GLU A 11 -16.14 0.00 -13.58
CA GLU A 11 -16.50 -0.19 -12.17
C GLU A 11 -15.42 0.39 -11.23
N GLY A 12 -14.34 0.98 -11.78
CA GLY A 12 -13.23 1.52 -11.00
C GLY A 12 -12.25 0.45 -10.50
N THR A 13 -12.30 -0.76 -11.03
CA THR A 13 -11.34 -1.82 -10.69
C THR A 13 -10.01 -1.57 -11.39
N LEU A 14 -8.92 -1.51 -10.62
CA LEU A 14 -7.56 -1.34 -11.14
C LEU A 14 -7.09 -2.63 -11.83
N ILE A 15 -6.72 -2.50 -13.11
CA ILE A 15 -6.19 -3.56 -13.98
C ILE A 15 -4.78 -3.18 -14.41
N GLU A 16 -3.84 -4.08 -14.14
CA GLU A 16 -2.44 -3.99 -14.58
C GLU A 16 -2.23 -4.93 -15.77
N GLY A 17 -1.54 -4.48 -16.83
CA GLY A 17 -1.35 -5.29 -18.02
C GLY A 17 -0.19 -4.83 -18.91
N ARG A 18 -0.01 -5.55 -20.03
CA ARG A 18 0.96 -5.20 -21.07
C ARG A 18 0.27 -5.10 -22.43
N VAL A 19 0.74 -4.16 -23.24
CA VAL A 19 0.25 -3.95 -24.62
C VAL A 19 1.43 -3.71 -25.55
N SER A 20 1.40 -4.32 -26.74
CA SER A 20 2.42 -4.07 -27.77
C SER A 20 1.91 -3.02 -28.73
N ALA A 21 2.62 -1.90 -28.82
CA ALA A 21 2.25 -0.80 -29.70
C ALA A 21 3.50 -0.15 -30.31
N PRO A 22 3.39 0.53 -31.47
CA PRO A 22 4.50 1.29 -32.04
C PRO A 22 4.84 2.51 -31.19
N THR A 23 3.82 3.22 -30.71
CA THR A 23 3.96 4.45 -29.90
C THR A 23 3.16 4.35 -28.60
N GLN A 24 3.44 5.26 -27.66
CA GLN A 24 2.68 5.36 -26.42
C GLN A 24 1.21 5.78 -26.66
N ASP A 25 0.95 6.60 -27.69
CA ASP A 25 -0.40 7.01 -28.07
C ASP A 25 -1.21 5.83 -28.61
N ASP A 26 -0.58 4.96 -29.42
CA ASP A 26 -1.19 3.72 -29.89
C ASP A 26 -1.49 2.76 -28.74
N ALA A 27 -0.59 2.68 -27.74
CA ALA A 27 -0.82 1.89 -26.53
C ALA A 27 -2.04 2.42 -25.75
N GLN A 28 -2.16 3.74 -25.56
CA GLN A 28 -3.33 4.34 -24.92
C GLN A 28 -4.61 4.09 -25.70
N ALA A 29 -4.58 4.20 -27.03
CA ALA A 29 -5.73 3.93 -27.90
C ALA A 29 -6.19 2.47 -27.77
N GLN A 30 -5.26 1.51 -27.76
CA GLN A 30 -5.57 0.10 -27.56
C GLN A 30 -6.14 -0.19 -26.17
N ILE A 31 -5.65 0.48 -25.12
CA ILE A 31 -6.19 0.33 -23.75
C ILE A 31 -7.62 0.88 -23.69
N ARG A 32 -7.88 2.05 -24.30
CA ARG A 32 -9.23 2.64 -24.38
C ARG A 32 -10.19 1.77 -25.19
N ALA A 33 -9.73 1.14 -26.27
CA ALA A 33 -10.53 0.23 -27.08
C ALA A 33 -11.01 -1.01 -26.30
N LYS A 34 -10.32 -1.38 -25.21
CA LYS A 34 -10.72 -2.46 -24.29
C LYS A 34 -11.73 -2.01 -23.23
N GLY A 35 -12.26 -0.78 -23.31
CA GLY A 35 -13.15 -0.21 -22.30
C GLY A 35 -12.45 0.19 -21.00
N LEU A 36 -11.13 0.37 -21.04
CA LEU A 36 -10.32 0.75 -19.88
C LEU A 36 -9.90 2.22 -19.95
N VAL A 37 -9.88 2.90 -18.80
CA VAL A 37 -9.37 4.25 -18.66
C VAL A 37 -7.89 4.17 -18.22
N PRO A 38 -6.92 4.51 -19.08
CA PRO A 38 -5.50 4.42 -18.74
C PRO A 38 -5.14 5.45 -17.67
N LEU A 39 -4.55 4.99 -16.56
CA LEU A 39 -3.99 5.84 -15.50
C LEU A 39 -2.53 6.15 -15.78
N THR A 40 -1.78 5.15 -16.25
CA THR A 40 -0.35 5.28 -16.53
C THR A 40 0.03 4.25 -17.61
N VAL A 41 0.76 4.69 -18.63
CA VAL A 41 1.29 3.85 -19.70
C VAL A 41 2.77 4.19 -19.84
N VAL A 42 3.65 3.23 -19.52
CA VAL A 42 5.10 3.43 -19.53
C VAL A 42 5.70 2.39 -20.47
N PRO A 43 6.67 2.74 -21.34
CA PRO A 43 7.40 1.76 -22.12
C PRO A 43 7.96 0.69 -21.17
N ASP A 44 7.66 -0.57 -21.46
CA ASP A 44 8.20 -1.71 -20.72
C ASP A 44 9.67 -1.81 -21.14
N VAL A 45 10.54 -1.26 -20.30
CA VAL A 45 11.99 -1.29 -20.49
C VAL A 45 12.51 -2.69 -20.11
N ALA A 46 11.90 -3.72 -20.70
CA ALA A 46 12.49 -5.03 -20.77
C ALA A 46 13.58 -4.95 -21.85
N ASP A 47 14.83 -5.12 -21.43
CA ASP A 47 16.04 -5.16 -22.25
C ASP A 47 16.64 -3.80 -22.69
N VAL A 48 16.79 -2.86 -21.75
CA VAL A 48 18.08 -2.16 -21.73
C VAL A 48 19.06 -3.15 -21.10
N HIS A 49 19.74 -3.93 -21.95
CA HIS A 49 21.03 -4.49 -21.56
C HIS A 49 21.84 -3.33 -20.98
N VAL A 50 22.00 -3.32 -19.66
CA VAL A 50 23.09 -2.55 -19.05
C VAL A 50 24.34 -3.16 -19.65
N ILE A 51 24.86 -2.50 -20.68
CA ILE A 51 26.19 -2.79 -21.22
C ILE A 51 27.11 -2.51 -20.04
N ASP A 52 27.55 -3.57 -19.38
CA ASP A 52 28.69 -3.53 -18.49
C ASP A 52 29.91 -3.19 -19.36
N PRO A 53 30.54 -2.00 -19.22
CA PRO A 53 31.69 -1.63 -20.04
C PRO A 53 32.96 -2.47 -19.72
N ALA A 54 32.88 -3.48 -18.85
CA ALA A 54 34.04 -4.22 -18.39
C ALA A 54 34.25 -5.63 -18.97
N ASN A 55 33.42 -6.14 -19.89
CA ASN A 55 33.59 -7.54 -20.31
C ASN A 55 33.26 -7.83 -21.78
N ASP A 56 34.00 -7.19 -22.68
CA ASP A 56 34.14 -7.63 -24.06
C ASP A 56 35.48 -8.36 -24.23
N GLN A 57 35.48 -9.67 -23.93
CA GLN A 57 36.40 -10.60 -24.57
C GLN A 57 35.96 -12.06 -24.36
N LYS A 58 35.61 -12.69 -25.49
CA LYS A 58 35.56 -14.13 -25.76
C LYS A 58 34.32 -14.88 -25.26
N ARG A 59 33.43 -15.24 -26.20
CA ARG A 59 33.25 -16.64 -26.67
C ARG A 59 32.15 -16.76 -27.75
N PRO A 60 32.14 -17.88 -28.51
CA PRO A 60 31.84 -17.88 -29.93
C PRO A 60 30.42 -18.33 -30.27
N GLU A 61 30.10 -18.10 -31.55
CA GLU A 61 28.95 -18.54 -32.32
C GLU A 61 28.46 -19.97 -31.97
N GLN A 62 27.17 -20.07 -31.65
CA GLN A 62 26.41 -21.30 -31.83
C GLN A 62 25.11 -21.00 -32.57
N ALA A 63 25.03 -21.56 -33.77
CA ALA A 63 23.88 -21.52 -34.66
C ALA A 63 22.84 -22.59 -34.27
N PHE A 64 21.56 -22.26 -34.42
CA PHE A 64 20.42 -23.19 -34.56
C PHE A 64 19.27 -22.44 -35.29
N PRO A 65 18.30 -23.14 -35.93
CA PRO A 65 17.94 -22.97 -37.34
C PRO A 65 16.56 -22.31 -37.55
N PRO A 66 16.17 -21.99 -38.81
CA PRO A 66 14.86 -21.42 -39.11
C PRO A 66 13.81 -22.52 -39.31
N GLY A 67 12.64 -22.36 -38.69
CA GLY A 67 11.55 -23.32 -38.75
C GLY A 67 10.15 -22.71 -38.69
N ASN A 68 9.61 -22.43 -39.88
CA ASN A 68 8.23 -22.63 -40.35
C ASN A 68 7.00 -21.92 -39.73
N ARG A 69 6.42 -21.08 -40.61
CA ARG A 69 5.04 -21.13 -41.18
C ARG A 69 3.81 -20.79 -40.32
N ALA A 70 3.19 -19.70 -40.77
CA ALA A 70 1.82 -19.60 -41.34
C ALA A 70 0.60 -19.76 -40.43
N ARG A 71 -0.22 -18.69 -40.42
CA ARG A 71 -1.70 -18.57 -40.45
C ARG A 71 -2.06 -17.22 -39.83
N GLU A 72 -3.07 -16.46 -40.21
CA GLU A 72 -4.15 -16.52 -41.19
C GLU A 72 -4.65 -15.06 -41.28
N GLY A 73 -4.99 -14.61 -42.49
CA GLY A 73 -5.47 -13.25 -42.74
C GLY A 73 -6.82 -12.97 -42.09
N TRP A 74 -6.97 -11.74 -41.63
CA TRP A 74 -8.27 -11.11 -41.44
C TRP A 74 -8.22 -9.79 -42.19
N ASP A 75 -8.88 -9.77 -43.36
CA ASP A 75 -9.22 -8.55 -44.09
C ASP A 75 -10.11 -7.70 -43.18
N ALA A 76 -9.68 -6.46 -42.96
CA ALA A 76 -10.47 -5.41 -42.34
C ALA A 76 -10.38 -4.13 -43.20
N ASP A 77 -10.42 -4.30 -44.52
CA ASP A 77 -10.85 -3.25 -45.44
C ASP A 77 -12.36 -3.30 -45.52
N GLU A 78 -13.02 -2.70 -44.53
CA GLU A 78 -14.33 -2.06 -44.64
C GLU A 78 -14.74 -1.68 -43.22
N LEU A 79 -15.16 -0.42 -43.07
CA LEU A 79 -16.16 0.12 -42.13
C LEU A 79 -15.71 1.52 -41.64
N PHE A 80 -16.09 2.51 -42.47
CA PHE A 80 -16.59 3.84 -42.08
C PHE A 80 -15.64 4.75 -41.28
N ALA A 81 -15.02 5.79 -41.85
CA ALA A 81 -15.63 6.94 -42.54
C ALA A 81 -16.89 7.50 -41.84
N THR A 82 -16.70 8.30 -40.77
CA THR A 82 -17.50 9.53 -40.58
C THR A 82 -16.82 10.47 -39.58
N GLY A 83 -16.29 11.59 -40.09
CA GLY A 83 -15.90 12.73 -39.27
C GLY A 83 -17.10 13.54 -38.82
N ARG A 84 -17.04 14.11 -37.62
CA ARG A 84 -17.81 15.29 -37.22
C ARG A 84 -16.98 16.16 -36.30
N ASN A 85 -16.65 17.34 -36.81
CA ASN A 85 -16.16 18.49 -36.05
C ASN A 85 -17.22 18.90 -35.01
N MET A 86 -16.82 19.06 -33.75
CA MET A 86 -17.61 19.81 -32.77
C MET A 86 -16.85 21.07 -32.33
N THR A 87 -17.56 22.16 -32.55
CA THR A 87 -17.27 23.56 -32.34
C THR A 87 -16.99 23.90 -30.88
N LEU A 88 -15.95 24.70 -30.64
CA LEU A 88 -15.63 25.30 -29.33
C LEU A 88 -16.80 26.16 -28.83
N GLY A 89 -17.39 25.77 -27.70
CA GLY A 89 -18.22 26.62 -26.87
C GLY A 89 -17.37 27.36 -25.83
N GLN A 90 -17.45 28.68 -25.84
CA GLN A 90 -16.94 29.62 -24.83
C GLN A 90 -17.36 29.16 -23.41
N GLN A 91 -16.39 28.89 -22.55
CA GLN A 91 -16.63 28.56 -21.15
C GLN A 91 -16.42 29.83 -20.29
N GLU A 92 -17.52 30.31 -19.72
CA GLU A 92 -17.56 31.43 -18.79
C GLU A 92 -16.75 31.11 -17.51
N SER A 93 -16.03 32.11 -17.02
CA SER A 93 -15.17 32.07 -15.85
C SER A 93 -15.99 31.93 -14.56
N PRO A 94 -15.85 30.86 -13.77
CA PRO A 94 -16.53 30.76 -12.48
C PRO A 94 -15.79 31.58 -11.42
N GLY A 95 -16.50 32.52 -10.81
CA GLY A 95 -16.02 33.30 -9.67
C GLY A 95 -15.63 32.43 -8.46
N PRO A 96 -14.93 33.00 -7.47
CA PRO A 96 -14.37 32.29 -6.33
C PRO A 96 -15.49 31.55 -5.59
N SER A 97 -15.51 30.23 -5.80
CA SER A 97 -16.47 29.32 -5.20
C SER A 97 -16.30 29.38 -3.69
N SER A 98 -17.28 29.94 -3.01
CA SER A 98 -17.54 29.64 -1.61
C SER A 98 -17.58 28.12 -1.50
N LEU A 99 -16.59 27.53 -0.83
CA LEU A 99 -16.59 26.13 -0.41
C LEU A 99 -17.76 25.95 0.55
N SER A 100 -18.95 25.77 -0.02
CA SER A 100 -20.11 25.29 0.69
C SER A 100 -19.75 23.89 1.18
N TYR A 101 -19.30 23.82 2.42
CA TYR A 101 -19.16 22.59 3.17
C TYR A 101 -20.51 21.87 3.11
N ARG A 102 -20.61 20.88 2.23
CA ARG A 102 -21.77 20.02 2.04
C ARG A 102 -22.04 19.32 3.37
N SER A 103 -22.90 19.92 4.18
CA SER A 103 -23.07 19.63 5.61
C SER A 103 -23.96 18.40 5.89
N SER A 104 -23.90 17.33 5.09
CA SER A 104 -24.90 16.25 5.23
C SER A 104 -24.43 14.83 4.95
N GLU A 105 -23.16 14.60 4.65
CA GLU A 105 -22.63 13.24 4.58
C GLU A 105 -21.92 12.97 5.91
N LEU A 106 -22.61 12.28 6.82
CA LEU A 106 -22.04 11.81 8.08
C LEU A 106 -20.75 11.03 7.77
N PRO A 107 -19.70 11.14 8.61
CA PRO A 107 -18.46 10.41 8.38
C PRO A 107 -18.74 8.91 8.25
N ILE A 108 -17.97 8.22 7.40
CA ILE A 108 -18.13 6.77 7.21
C ILE A 108 -17.89 6.05 8.55
N GLY A 109 -18.87 5.22 8.93
CA GLY A 109 -18.91 4.55 10.22
C GLY A 109 -19.45 5.49 11.30
N GLY A 110 -20.49 5.09 12.04
CA GLY A 110 -21.07 5.95 13.07
C GLY A 110 -20.04 6.44 14.11
N GLU A 111 -20.41 7.49 14.84
CA GLU A 111 -19.59 8.06 15.90
C GLU A 111 -19.13 6.96 16.89
N PRO A 112 -17.85 6.96 17.31
CA PRO A 112 -17.37 5.99 18.29
C PRO A 112 -18.18 6.09 19.59
N SER A 113 -18.51 4.95 20.21
CA SER A 113 -19.15 4.96 21.53
C SER A 113 -18.25 5.65 22.57
N ALA A 114 -18.83 6.15 23.66
CA ALA A 114 -18.06 6.75 24.74
C ALA A 114 -17.06 5.72 25.34
N PRO A 115 -15.83 6.14 25.72
CA PRO A 115 -14.89 5.27 26.42
C PRO A 115 -15.39 4.94 27.85
N PRO A 116 -15.00 3.79 28.43
CA PRO A 116 -14.18 2.74 27.84
C PRO A 116 -14.97 1.85 26.86
N ARG A 117 -14.37 1.57 25.70
CA ARG A 117 -14.95 0.69 24.67
C ARG A 117 -14.52 -0.76 24.90
N ALA A 118 -15.43 -1.71 24.70
CA ALA A 118 -15.08 -3.12 24.69
C ALA A 118 -14.31 -3.46 23.40
N VAL A 119 -12.99 -3.65 23.51
CA VAL A 119 -12.10 -4.02 22.40
C VAL A 119 -11.46 -5.38 22.70
N ASP A 120 -12.28 -6.35 23.10
CA ASP A 120 -11.81 -7.60 23.71
C ASP A 120 -11.05 -8.52 22.73
N TYR A 121 -11.31 -8.43 21.42
CA TYR A 121 -10.79 -9.38 20.44
C TYR A 121 -9.51 -8.95 19.69
N ILE A 122 -9.04 -7.71 19.89
CA ILE A 122 -8.00 -7.14 19.03
C ILE A 122 -6.60 -7.37 19.61
N GLY A 123 -6.43 -7.44 20.94
CA GLY A 123 -5.11 -7.40 21.59
C GLY A 123 -4.15 -8.54 21.21
N ALA A 124 -4.61 -9.79 21.22
CA ALA A 124 -3.79 -10.95 20.90
C ALA A 124 -3.46 -10.99 19.40
N THR A 125 -4.46 -10.81 18.55
CA THR A 125 -4.36 -10.86 17.09
C THR A 125 -3.46 -9.75 16.54
N TYR A 126 -3.49 -8.57 17.15
CA TYR A 126 -2.66 -7.44 16.72
C TYR A 126 -1.18 -7.64 17.04
N SER A 127 -0.86 -8.34 18.13
CA SER A 127 0.52 -8.62 18.51
C SER A 127 1.21 -9.56 17.52
N PHE A 128 0.50 -10.59 17.03
CA PHE A 128 1.02 -11.52 16.01
C PHE A 128 1.11 -10.92 14.59
N ARG A 129 0.45 -9.78 14.34
CA ARG A 129 0.59 -9.06 13.05
C ARG A 129 1.84 -8.19 12.98
N ASN A 130 2.51 -7.95 14.10
CA ASN A 130 3.78 -7.23 14.09
C ASN A 130 4.93 -8.21 13.75
N PRO A 131 5.58 -8.10 12.57
CA PRO A 131 6.62 -9.04 12.16
C PRO A 131 7.80 -9.05 13.13
N LEU A 132 8.08 -7.93 13.84
CA LEU A 132 9.13 -7.88 14.86
C LEU A 132 8.80 -8.73 16.09
N VAL A 133 7.52 -8.80 16.48
CA VAL A 133 7.08 -9.63 17.62
C VAL A 133 7.15 -11.10 17.22
N VAL A 134 6.69 -11.47 16.03
CA VAL A 134 6.79 -12.84 15.51
C VAL A 134 8.25 -13.27 15.40
N PHE A 135 9.10 -12.42 14.84
CA PHE A 135 10.53 -12.66 14.75
C PHE A 135 11.16 -12.83 16.14
N ALA A 136 10.86 -11.94 17.09
CA ALA A 136 11.36 -12.03 18.45
C ALA A 136 10.95 -13.34 19.15
N ILE A 137 9.71 -13.81 18.96
CA ILE A 137 9.22 -15.07 19.53
C ILE A 137 9.96 -16.27 18.92
N LEU A 138 10.06 -16.34 17.59
CA LEU A 138 10.77 -17.43 16.89
C LEU A 138 12.24 -17.46 17.30
N TRP A 139 12.89 -16.29 17.29
CA TRP A 139 14.29 -16.14 17.62
C TRP A 139 14.57 -16.52 19.08
N SER A 140 13.75 -16.07 20.03
CA SER A 140 13.88 -16.41 21.45
C SER A 140 13.63 -17.90 21.71
N THR A 141 12.67 -18.51 20.99
CA THR A 141 12.39 -19.94 21.09
C THR A 141 13.59 -20.77 20.64
N ILE A 142 14.14 -20.48 19.45
CA ILE A 142 15.31 -21.18 18.91
C ILE A 142 16.52 -21.00 19.83
N SER A 143 16.79 -19.77 20.26
CA SER A 143 17.85 -19.47 21.22
C SER A 143 17.68 -20.24 22.53
N GLY A 144 16.45 -20.30 23.07
CA GLY A 144 16.16 -21.05 24.29
C GLY A 144 16.43 -22.55 24.15
N ILE A 145 16.09 -23.17 23.01
CA ILE A 145 16.39 -24.58 22.74
C ILE A 145 17.90 -24.81 22.69
N ILE A 146 18.64 -23.94 21.99
CA ILE A 146 20.10 -24.02 21.89
C ILE A 146 20.74 -23.83 23.27
N LEU A 147 20.25 -22.88 24.07
CA LEU A 147 20.72 -22.62 25.43
C LEU A 147 20.59 -23.88 26.31
N ILE A 148 19.44 -24.55 26.25
CA ILE A 148 19.21 -25.80 27.01
C ILE A 148 20.19 -26.89 26.57
N ALA A 149 20.44 -27.04 25.27
CA ALA A 149 21.40 -28.02 24.75
C ALA A 149 22.83 -27.75 25.27
N PHE A 150 23.30 -26.49 25.24
CA PHE A 150 24.61 -26.12 25.78
C PHE A 150 24.74 -26.37 27.29
N LEU A 151 23.68 -26.07 28.05
CA LEU A 151 23.64 -26.35 29.49
C LEU A 151 23.74 -27.85 29.77
N MET A 152 23.14 -28.70 28.94
CA MET A 152 23.22 -30.17 29.05
C MET A 152 24.61 -30.71 28.68
N SER A 153 25.32 -30.08 27.74
CA SER A 153 26.65 -30.52 27.30
C SER A 153 27.78 -30.19 28.30
N GLY A 154 27.56 -29.29 29.26
CA GLY A 154 28.57 -28.89 30.25
C GLY A 154 29.64 -27.92 29.72
N GLU A 155 29.52 -27.48 28.47
CA GLU A 155 30.42 -26.49 27.86
C GLU A 155 30.02 -25.07 28.28
N GLY A 156 30.58 -24.59 29.40
CA GLY A 156 30.15 -23.35 30.04
C GLY A 156 30.28 -22.08 29.19
N LEU A 157 31.25 -22.00 28.28
CA LEU A 157 31.49 -20.78 27.49
C LEU A 157 30.48 -20.61 26.34
N GLY A 158 29.93 -21.71 25.82
CA GLY A 158 28.99 -21.69 24.69
C GLY A 158 27.62 -21.09 25.04
N VAL A 159 27.29 -21.01 26.33
CA VAL A 159 26.02 -20.50 26.89
C VAL A 159 25.82 -19.00 26.60
N LEU A 160 26.91 -18.23 26.49
CA LEU A 160 26.85 -16.77 26.32
C LEU A 160 26.20 -16.35 24.99
N VAL A 161 26.45 -17.12 23.93
CA VAL A 161 25.94 -16.83 22.59
C VAL A 161 24.40 -16.90 22.56
N PRO A 162 23.74 -18.04 22.86
CA PRO A 162 22.28 -18.09 22.88
C PRO A 162 21.68 -17.14 23.91
N LEU A 163 22.33 -16.96 25.08
CA LEU A 163 21.85 -16.02 26.09
C LEU A 163 21.76 -14.58 25.55
N SER A 164 22.79 -14.10 24.83
CA SER A 164 22.76 -12.77 24.21
C SER A 164 21.61 -12.61 23.22
N PHE A 165 21.33 -13.64 22.42
CA PHE A 165 20.22 -13.66 21.47
C PHE A 165 18.85 -13.63 22.16
N LEU A 166 18.71 -14.27 23.33
CA LEU A 166 17.49 -14.24 24.12
C LEU A 166 17.23 -12.83 24.66
N VAL A 167 18.27 -12.16 25.17
CA VAL A 167 18.18 -10.77 25.65
C VAL A 167 17.79 -9.81 24.53
N ILE A 168 18.43 -9.93 23.36
CA ILE A 168 18.13 -9.10 22.19
C ILE A 168 16.70 -9.37 21.68
N GLY A 169 16.31 -10.64 21.56
CA GLY A 169 14.96 -11.04 21.17
C GLY A 169 13.90 -10.47 22.11
N PHE A 170 14.12 -10.57 23.42
CA PHE A 170 13.23 -10.00 24.42
C PHE A 170 13.12 -8.46 24.33
N ALA A 171 14.24 -7.75 24.13
CA ALA A 171 14.25 -6.30 23.99
C ALA A 171 13.42 -5.84 22.77
N ILE A 172 13.60 -6.49 21.61
CA ILE A 172 12.83 -6.21 20.39
C ILE A 172 11.35 -6.54 20.60
N GLY A 173 11.04 -7.71 21.15
CA GLY A 173 9.67 -8.14 21.42
C GLY A 173 8.93 -7.19 22.36
N SER A 174 9.57 -6.79 23.46
CA SER A 174 8.99 -5.87 24.44
C SER A 174 8.66 -4.49 23.83
N SER A 175 9.49 -4.01 22.90
CA SER A 175 9.26 -2.76 22.18
C SER A 175 8.05 -2.86 21.24
N GLY A 176 7.93 -3.97 20.52
CA GLY A 176 6.76 -4.24 19.67
C GLY A 176 5.45 -4.31 20.46
N VAL A 177 5.46 -4.96 21.62
CA VAL A 177 4.31 -5.05 22.52
C VAL A 177 3.92 -3.67 23.07
N LYS A 178 4.87 -2.82 23.43
CA LYS A 178 4.59 -1.44 23.89
C LYS A 178 3.85 -0.63 22.82
N VAL A 179 4.28 -0.72 21.55
CA VAL A 179 3.62 -0.02 20.43
C VAL A 179 2.19 -0.55 20.22
N ALA A 180 2.00 -1.87 20.27
CA ALA A 180 0.67 -2.47 20.13
C ALA A 180 -0.27 -2.06 21.28
N LYS A 181 0.23 -2.07 22.52
CA LYS A 181 -0.54 -1.64 23.70
C LYS A 181 -0.99 -0.19 23.61
N LYS A 182 -0.12 0.73 23.16
CA LYS A 182 -0.48 2.15 22.98
C LYS A 182 -1.62 2.35 22.00
N ARG A 183 -1.63 1.62 20.87
CA ARG A 183 -2.73 1.67 19.90
C ARG A 183 -4.02 1.08 20.45
N LEU A 184 -3.92 -0.05 21.15
CA LEU A 184 -5.07 -0.66 21.80
C LEU A 184 -5.69 0.27 22.86
N LEU A 185 -4.84 1.00 23.58
CA LEU A 185 -5.28 2.01 24.55
C LEU A 185 -6.07 3.13 23.86
N ALA A 186 -5.60 3.64 22.72
CA ALA A 186 -6.33 4.65 21.94
C ALA A 186 -7.71 4.16 21.50
N TRP A 187 -7.85 2.89 21.09
CA TRP A 187 -9.17 2.32 20.77
C TRP A 187 -10.07 2.17 21.99
N ARG A 188 -9.52 1.73 23.12
CA ARG A 188 -10.30 1.45 24.34
C ARG A 188 -10.72 2.74 25.04
N GLU A 189 -9.80 3.67 25.22
CA GLU A 189 -9.94 4.84 26.11
C GLU A 189 -9.97 6.17 25.35
N GLY A 190 -9.62 6.17 24.06
CA GLY A 190 -9.53 7.40 23.29
C GLY A 190 -10.88 8.08 23.08
N VAL A 191 -10.86 9.40 22.93
CA VAL A 191 -12.03 10.23 22.61
C VAL A 191 -12.26 10.23 21.11
N GLY A 192 -13.52 10.17 20.69
CA GLY A 192 -13.88 10.25 19.28
C GLY A 192 -13.74 11.68 18.75
N ALA A 193 -13.17 11.85 17.55
CA ALA A 193 -13.16 13.12 16.85
C ALA A 193 -13.35 12.94 15.34
N PRO A 194 -14.00 13.92 14.67
CA PRO A 194 -14.03 13.94 13.22
C PRO A 194 -12.64 14.30 12.69
N ALA A 195 -12.19 13.57 11.67
CA ALA A 195 -10.98 13.87 10.92
C ALA A 195 -11.29 14.01 9.44
N THR A 196 -10.44 14.73 8.73
CA THR A 196 -10.49 14.85 7.27
C THR A 196 -9.30 14.15 6.65
N VAL A 197 -9.53 13.28 5.67
CA VAL A 197 -8.47 12.59 4.95
C VAL A 197 -7.74 13.57 4.03
N THR A 198 -6.45 13.78 4.28
CA THR A 198 -5.63 14.75 3.53
C THR A 198 -4.73 14.09 2.49
N TRP A 199 -4.46 12.80 2.62
CA TRP A 199 -3.64 12.07 1.66
C TRP A 199 -3.98 10.58 1.64
N ILE A 200 -4.04 9.98 0.46
CA ILE A 200 -4.16 8.54 0.25
C ILE A 200 -3.24 8.14 -0.89
N GLY A 201 -2.46 7.09 -0.69
CA GLY A 201 -1.56 6.59 -1.72
C GLY A 201 -0.79 5.37 -1.27
N ARG A 202 0.23 4.98 -2.04
CA ARG A 202 1.18 3.94 -1.65
C ARG A 202 2.40 4.58 -0.98
N ASP A 203 2.84 4.00 0.12
CA ASP A 203 4.11 4.36 0.74
C ASP A 203 5.26 3.65 0.00
N THR A 204 6.02 4.40 -0.79
CA THR A 204 7.14 3.87 -1.58
C THR A 204 8.43 3.75 -0.78
N SER A 205 8.46 4.21 0.47
CA SER A 205 9.68 4.17 1.31
C SER A 205 10.08 2.75 1.71
N TYR A 206 9.15 1.79 1.68
CA TYR A 206 9.46 0.38 1.91
C TYR A 206 8.56 -0.54 1.10
N LYS A 207 9.06 -1.76 0.87
CA LYS A 207 8.35 -2.82 0.17
C LYS A 207 8.46 -4.11 0.98
N VAL A 208 7.35 -4.86 1.05
CA VAL A 208 7.31 -6.22 1.60
C VAL A 208 6.84 -7.13 0.47
N ASN A 209 7.66 -8.11 0.09
CA ASN A 209 7.38 -9.01 -1.04
C ASN A 209 7.04 -8.26 -2.35
N GLY A 210 7.83 -7.23 -2.67
CA GLY A 210 7.65 -6.41 -3.87
C GLY A 210 6.46 -5.44 -3.83
N ARG A 211 5.66 -5.45 -2.76
CA ARG A 211 4.47 -4.59 -2.62
C ARG A 211 4.71 -3.46 -1.63
N SER A 212 4.30 -2.25 -2.00
CA SER A 212 4.24 -1.10 -1.12
C SER A 212 2.89 -1.07 -0.40
N PRO A 213 2.86 -0.80 0.92
CA PRO A 213 1.61 -0.66 1.65
C PRO A 213 0.89 0.64 1.25
N TYR A 214 -0.42 0.66 1.45
CA TYR A 214 -1.18 1.89 1.41
C TYR A 214 -0.90 2.73 2.65
N MET A 215 -0.87 4.03 2.46
CA MET A 215 -0.80 5.00 3.53
C MET A 215 -1.98 5.97 3.38
N MET A 216 -2.56 6.35 4.51
CA MET A 216 -3.59 7.36 4.63
C MET A 216 -3.14 8.35 5.68
N LYS A 217 -3.18 9.64 5.35
CA LYS A 217 -2.99 10.73 6.31
C LYS A 217 -4.32 11.43 6.52
N TYR A 218 -4.58 11.80 7.75
CA TYR A 218 -5.79 12.53 8.12
C TYR A 218 -5.44 13.60 9.15
N GLU A 219 -6.24 14.66 9.16
CA GLU A 219 -6.09 15.77 10.08
C GLU A 219 -7.33 15.91 10.95
N PHE A 220 -7.14 16.18 12.23
CA PHE A 220 -8.21 16.38 13.20
C PHE A 220 -7.80 17.44 14.22
N ALA A 221 -8.80 18.06 14.85
CA ALA A 221 -8.58 19.03 15.91
C ALA A 221 -8.76 18.35 17.28
N ALA A 222 -7.80 18.55 18.17
CA ALA A 222 -7.88 18.19 19.58
C ALA A 222 -7.42 19.39 20.41
N ASP A 223 -8.22 19.82 21.39
CA ASP A 223 -7.94 20.99 22.24
C ASP A 223 -7.59 22.27 21.45
N GLY A 224 -8.23 22.45 20.28
CA GLY A 224 -7.98 23.59 19.38
C GLY A 224 -6.69 23.51 18.57
N VAL A 225 -5.90 22.43 18.70
CA VAL A 225 -4.68 22.19 17.94
C VAL A 225 -4.96 21.17 16.83
N MET A 226 -4.44 21.44 15.63
CA MET A 226 -4.51 20.49 14.51
C MET A 226 -3.42 19.43 14.63
N HIS A 227 -3.83 18.17 14.59
CA HIS A 227 -2.96 17.00 14.61
C HIS A 227 -3.06 16.22 13.31
N THR A 228 -1.98 15.56 12.91
CA THR A 228 -1.93 14.68 11.74
C THR A 228 -1.74 13.24 12.18
N GLY A 229 -2.72 12.39 11.89
CA GLY A 229 -2.59 10.94 12.05
C GLY A 229 -2.14 10.27 10.75
N VAL A 230 -1.45 9.14 10.90
CA VAL A 230 -0.97 8.33 9.76
C VAL A 230 -1.34 6.87 9.96
N ARG A 231 -2.08 6.30 9.01
CA ARG A 231 -2.36 4.87 8.92
C ARG A 231 -1.58 4.27 7.77
N LYS A 232 -0.87 3.17 8.02
CA LYS A 232 -0.21 2.34 6.99
C LYS A 232 -0.79 0.92 7.06
N SER A 233 -1.23 0.37 5.93
CA SER A 233 -1.73 -1.01 5.85
C SER A 233 -1.54 -1.60 4.45
N PHE A 234 -1.40 -2.91 4.37
CA PHE A 234 -1.48 -3.64 3.09
C PHE A 234 -2.93 -3.91 2.66
N ASN A 235 -3.92 -3.64 3.53
CA ASN A 235 -5.34 -3.80 3.18
C ASN A 235 -5.75 -2.75 2.13
N ARG A 236 -6.35 -3.24 1.04
CA ARG A 236 -6.86 -2.41 -0.07
C ARG A 236 -8.06 -1.55 0.35
N GLU A 237 -8.73 -1.87 1.45
CA GLU A 237 -9.88 -1.09 1.95
C GLU A 237 -9.53 0.37 2.26
N ILE A 238 -8.26 0.70 2.52
CA ILE A 238 -7.80 2.09 2.63
C ILE A 238 -8.12 2.90 1.36
N LYS A 239 -8.19 2.27 0.18
CA LYS A 239 -8.56 2.94 -1.07
C LYS A 239 -10.03 3.35 -1.15
N ARG A 240 -10.89 2.81 -0.28
CA ARG A 240 -12.31 3.20 -0.27
C ARG A 240 -12.50 4.63 0.20
N TYR A 241 -11.53 5.16 0.95
CA TYR A 241 -11.56 6.55 1.36
C TYR A 241 -11.20 7.48 0.20
N GLY A 242 -11.83 8.65 0.15
CA GLY A 242 -11.54 9.75 -0.75
C GLY A 242 -10.70 10.84 -0.08
N LEU A 243 -10.00 11.64 -0.88
CA LEU A 243 -9.39 12.88 -0.39
C LEU A 243 -10.47 13.88 0.02
N GLY A 244 -10.30 14.54 1.16
CA GLY A 244 -11.28 15.46 1.74
C GLY A 244 -12.44 14.76 2.44
N GLU A 245 -12.48 13.43 2.41
CA GLU A 245 -13.53 12.68 3.09
C GLU A 245 -13.41 12.80 4.61
N ARG A 246 -14.56 12.90 5.28
CA ARG A 246 -14.64 12.93 6.74
C ARG A 246 -14.72 11.50 7.27
N ILE A 247 -13.86 11.19 8.22
CA ILE A 247 -13.83 9.90 8.92
C ILE A 247 -13.89 10.14 10.43
N TRP A 248 -14.32 9.13 11.18
CA TRP A 248 -14.13 9.15 12.63
C TRP A 248 -12.76 8.59 12.99
N ILE A 249 -12.15 9.20 13.99
CA ILE A 249 -10.96 8.69 14.63
C ILE A 249 -11.18 8.61 16.13
N VAL A 250 -10.32 7.88 16.80
CA VAL A 250 -10.18 7.91 18.24
C VAL A 250 -8.74 8.27 18.59
N TYR A 251 -8.56 9.18 19.54
CA TYR A 251 -7.25 9.64 19.99
C TYR A 251 -7.18 9.69 21.51
N LEU A 252 -5.98 9.58 22.09
CA LEU A 252 -5.79 9.76 23.53
C LEU A 252 -5.63 11.25 23.86
N PRO A 253 -6.45 11.84 24.74
CA PRO A 253 -6.31 13.26 25.11
C PRO A 253 -4.94 13.61 25.68
N GLU A 254 -4.31 12.69 26.43
CA GLU A 254 -2.99 12.90 27.01
C GLU A 254 -1.87 12.87 25.96
N ASN A 255 -2.13 12.30 24.79
CA ASN A 255 -1.19 12.22 23.68
C ASN A 255 -1.94 12.07 22.34
N PRO A 256 -2.38 13.19 21.72
CA PRO A 256 -3.18 13.15 20.50
C PRO A 256 -2.46 12.50 19.31
N ASP A 257 -1.12 12.43 19.30
CA ASP A 257 -0.36 11.73 18.26
C ASP A 257 -0.67 10.22 18.23
N LEU A 258 -1.19 9.68 19.34
CA LEU A 258 -1.74 8.33 19.42
C LEU A 258 -3.21 8.34 18.98
N SER A 259 -3.41 8.45 17.67
CA SER A 259 -4.71 8.33 17.01
C SER A 259 -4.84 7.05 16.19
N ALA A 260 -6.08 6.60 16.01
CA ALA A 260 -6.43 5.48 15.16
C ALA A 260 -7.80 5.71 14.50
N GLU A 261 -7.96 5.22 13.27
CA GLU A 261 -9.21 5.32 12.54
C GLU A 261 -10.34 4.46 13.16
N TRP A 262 -11.58 4.92 13.00
CA TRP A 262 -12.80 4.25 13.42
C TRP A 262 -13.81 4.14 12.26
N PRO A 263 -14.43 2.97 12.03
CA PRO A 263 -14.20 1.70 12.71
C PRO A 263 -12.80 1.12 12.42
N PRO A 264 -12.28 0.22 13.27
CA PRO A 264 -10.96 -0.37 13.05
C PRO A 264 -10.95 -1.20 11.76
N ILE A 265 -10.08 -0.82 10.83
CA ILE A 265 -9.84 -1.57 9.59
C ILE A 265 -8.90 -2.73 9.91
N LEU A 266 -9.41 -3.96 9.85
CA LEU A 266 -8.67 -5.20 10.10
C LEU A 266 -7.96 -5.74 8.85
#